data_AF-A0A2V9B9C7-F1
#
_entry.id   AF-A0A2V9B9C7-F1
#
_cell.length_a   1.000
_cell.length_b   1.000
_cell.length_c   1.000
_cell.angle_alpha   90.00
_cell.angle_beta   90.00
_cell.angle_gamma   90.00
#
_symmetry.space_group_name_H-M   'P 1'
#
loop_
_entity.id
_entity.type
_entity.pdbx_description
1 polymer ?
#
loop_
_entity_poly.entity_id
_entity_poly.type
_entity_poly.pdbx_seq_one_letter_code
_entity_poly.pdbx_strand_id
1 'polypeptide(L)'
;MEALSPEHLEELRAGRATRERKLAVCSGAVHLSPVDRAEILAVLATDHDVMVAERAQLAILVQPLETFVEALKRPQAVAPLFVYCAKNLADKPGICDALIQNNSCPAAAIVPVVGHLSTSAIQALMEELDRVSASPALASALEHSSSITVEQKQQLHLLRGPQMDEATLHEVVADEPDPVKRKTLLQR
;
A
#
# COMPACT_ATOMS: atom_id res chain seq x y z
N MET A 1 24.29 11.78 -24.49
CA MET A 1 24.06 11.92 -23.04
C MET A 1 23.90 10.53 -22.46
N GLU A 2 24.66 10.21 -21.41
CA GLU A 2 24.75 8.86 -20.86
C GLU A 2 23.55 8.56 -19.95
N ALA A 3 23.01 7.34 -20.05
CA ALA A 3 22.03 6.84 -19.12
C ALA A 3 22.67 6.66 -17.73
N LEU A 4 21.90 6.88 -16.67
CA LEU A 4 22.35 6.55 -15.31
C LEU A 4 22.77 5.08 -15.23
N SER A 5 23.87 4.82 -14.51
CA SER A 5 24.24 3.45 -14.15
C SER A 5 23.14 2.79 -13.30
N PRO A 6 22.99 1.46 -13.39
CA PRO A 6 21.98 0.72 -12.62
C PRO A 6 22.15 0.92 -11.10
N GLU A 7 23.39 1.01 -10.62
CA GLU A 7 23.70 1.26 -9.21
C GLU A 7 23.10 2.58 -8.72
N HIS A 8 23.23 3.65 -9.50
CA HIS A 8 22.67 4.95 -9.14
C HIS A 8 21.14 4.96 -9.16
N LEU A 9 20.51 4.15 -10.01
CA LEU A 9 19.06 3.97 -10.01
C LEU A 9 18.60 3.24 -8.75
N GLU A 10 19.31 2.22 -8.32
CA GLU A 10 19.00 1.50 -7.08
C GLU A 10 19.18 2.39 -5.84
N GLU A 11 20.22 3.23 -5.81
CA GLU A 11 20.40 4.23 -4.76
C GLU A 11 19.24 5.23 -4.70
N LEU A 12 18.73 5.66 -5.86
CA LEU A 12 17.58 6.55 -5.96
C LEU A 12 16.29 5.86 -5.48
N ARG A 13 16.05 4.62 -5.90
CA ARG A 13 14.91 3.79 -5.43
C ARG A 13 14.95 3.53 -3.93
N ALA A 14 16.15 3.36 -3.37
CA ALA A 14 16.37 3.19 -1.95
C ALA A 14 16.31 4.52 -1.17
N GLY A 15 16.19 5.67 -1.84
CA GLY A 15 16.24 6.99 -1.21
C GLY A 15 17.60 7.36 -0.61
N ARG A 16 18.67 6.64 -0.97
CA ARG A 16 20.04 6.80 -0.43
C ARG A 16 20.95 7.66 -1.29
N ALA A 17 20.50 8.04 -2.50
CA ALA A 17 21.26 8.91 -3.39
C ALA A 17 21.63 10.25 -2.74
N THR A 18 22.67 10.90 -3.24
CA THR A 18 23.09 12.22 -2.76
C THR A 18 22.00 13.28 -3.00
N ARG A 19 21.96 14.30 -2.13
CA ARG A 19 21.02 15.42 -2.24
C ARG A 19 21.02 16.06 -3.62
N GLU A 20 22.20 16.32 -4.18
CA GLU A 20 22.36 16.89 -5.52
C GLU A 20 21.67 16.05 -6.60
N ARG A 21 21.87 14.73 -6.56
CA ARG A 21 21.28 13.81 -7.54
C ARG A 21 19.77 13.73 -7.39
N LYS A 22 19.24 13.70 -6.17
CA LYS A 22 17.80 13.76 -5.90
C LYS A 22 17.17 15.03 -6.50
N LEU A 23 17.79 16.19 -6.28
CA LEU A 23 17.33 17.46 -6.85
C LEU A 23 17.44 17.50 -8.38
N ALA A 24 18.47 16.87 -8.94
CA ALA A 24 18.64 16.74 -10.38
C ALA A 24 17.53 15.90 -11.02
N VAL A 25 17.02 14.87 -10.32
CA VAL A 25 15.82 14.12 -10.74
C VAL A 25 14.57 15.00 -10.69
N CYS A 26 14.36 15.74 -9.59
CA CYS A 26 13.19 16.62 -9.44
C CYS A 26 13.14 17.70 -10.53
N SER A 27 14.29 18.26 -10.90
CA SER A 27 14.40 19.27 -11.97
C SER A 27 14.38 18.69 -13.40
N GLY A 28 14.45 17.36 -13.55
CA GLY A 28 14.53 16.72 -14.86
C GLY A 28 15.90 16.84 -15.54
N ALA A 29 16.93 17.29 -14.81
CA ALA A 29 18.31 17.37 -15.31
C ALA A 29 18.94 15.98 -15.53
N VAL A 30 18.33 14.94 -14.96
CA VAL A 30 18.77 13.55 -15.07
C VAL A 30 17.91 12.80 -16.08
N HIS A 31 18.55 12.13 -17.03
CA HIS A 31 17.86 11.28 -18.00
C HIS A 31 17.41 9.97 -17.36
N LEU A 32 16.10 9.88 -17.16
CA LEU A 32 15.40 8.69 -16.70
C LEU A 32 14.34 8.31 -17.72
N SER A 33 14.02 7.02 -17.82
CA SER A 33 12.78 6.63 -18.48
C SER A 33 11.60 7.27 -17.72
N PRO A 34 10.48 7.61 -18.39
CA PRO A 34 9.32 8.17 -17.71
C PRO A 34 8.89 7.32 -16.51
N VAL A 35 8.90 5.99 -16.69
CA VAL A 35 8.47 5.02 -15.69
C VAL A 35 9.38 5.02 -14.46
N ASP A 36 10.71 5.02 -14.67
CA ASP A 36 11.67 5.13 -13.55
C ASP A 36 11.55 6.49 -12.85
N ARG A 37 11.26 7.55 -13.63
CA ARG A 37 11.09 8.89 -13.08
C ARG A 37 9.88 8.97 -12.16
N ALA A 38 8.72 8.46 -12.57
CA ALA A 38 7.52 8.45 -11.73
C ALA A 38 7.74 7.66 -10.43
N GLU A 39 8.41 6.51 -10.53
CA GLU A 39 8.76 5.66 -9.39
C GLU A 39 9.69 6.38 -8.41
N ILE A 40 10.79 6.96 -8.90
CA ILE A 40 11.76 7.67 -8.07
C ILE A 40 11.15 8.92 -7.46
N LEU A 41 10.34 9.69 -8.20
CA LEU A 41 9.65 10.85 -7.67
C LEU A 41 8.70 10.48 -6.51
N ALA A 42 8.06 9.31 -6.55
CA ALA A 42 7.22 8.85 -5.46
C ALA A 42 8.03 8.54 -4.18
N VAL A 43 9.25 8.00 -4.33
CA VAL A 43 10.19 7.82 -3.22
C VAL A 43 10.60 9.19 -2.66
N LEU A 44 11.05 10.09 -3.53
CA LEU A 44 11.56 11.40 -3.14
C LEU A 44 10.48 12.30 -2.55
N ALA A 45 9.20 12.12 -2.89
CA ALA A 45 8.08 12.88 -2.30
C ALA A 45 7.93 12.67 -0.78
N THR A 46 8.55 11.61 -0.25
CA THR A 46 8.61 11.28 1.20
C THR A 46 10.02 11.38 1.78
N ASP A 47 10.93 12.06 1.10
CA ASP A 47 12.31 12.23 1.56
C ASP A 47 12.39 13.00 2.89
N HIS A 48 13.43 12.74 3.67
CA HIS A 48 13.70 13.45 4.92
C HIS A 48 14.18 14.88 4.69
N ASP A 49 14.83 15.14 3.55
CA ASP A 49 15.14 16.49 3.12
C ASP A 49 13.86 17.15 2.56
N VAL A 50 13.32 18.09 3.33
CA VAL A 50 12.09 18.82 3.02
C VAL A 50 12.14 19.46 1.62
N MET A 51 13.30 20.01 1.23
CA MET A 51 13.44 20.66 -0.08
C MET A 51 13.39 19.65 -1.23
N VAL A 52 13.93 18.45 -1.02
CA VAL A 52 13.81 17.35 -1.99
C VAL A 52 12.35 16.91 -2.08
N ALA A 53 11.70 16.70 -0.93
CA ALA A 53 10.32 16.24 -0.86
C ALA A 53 9.35 17.20 -1.56
N GLU A 54 9.42 18.49 -1.24
CA GLU A 54 8.57 19.51 -1.88
C GLU A 54 8.78 19.57 -3.40
N ARG A 55 10.04 19.54 -3.86
CA ARG A 55 10.31 19.55 -5.30
C ARG A 55 9.85 18.27 -6.00
N ALA A 56 9.97 17.12 -5.35
CA ALA A 56 9.47 15.87 -5.88
C ALA A 56 7.93 15.88 -5.95
N GLN A 57 7.25 16.40 -4.92
CA GLN A 57 5.80 16.57 -4.89
C GLN A 57 5.30 17.51 -5.99
N LEU A 58 6.05 18.54 -6.37
CA LEU A 58 5.69 19.37 -7.52
C LEU A 58 5.98 18.66 -8.85
N ALA A 59 7.12 17.99 -8.97
CA ALA A 59 7.55 17.35 -10.20
C ALA A 59 6.73 16.10 -10.55
N ILE A 60 6.17 15.40 -9.56
CA ILE A 60 5.36 14.20 -9.76
C ILE A 60 3.99 14.53 -10.35
N LEU A 61 3.44 15.72 -10.08
CA LEU A 61 2.12 16.14 -10.56
C LEU A 61 2.05 16.30 -12.09
N VAL A 62 3.19 16.57 -12.73
CA VAL A 62 3.27 16.72 -14.18
C VAL A 62 3.57 15.40 -14.91
N GLN A 63 3.61 14.27 -14.19
CA GLN A 63 3.82 12.96 -14.82
C GLN A 63 2.55 12.42 -15.47
N PRO A 64 2.65 11.81 -16.67
CA PRO A 64 1.51 11.15 -17.31
C PRO A 64 0.96 10.02 -16.43
N LEU A 65 -0.36 9.84 -16.45
CA LEU A 65 -1.02 8.79 -15.67
C LEU A 65 -0.55 7.39 -16.10
N GLU A 66 -0.38 7.19 -17.40
CA GLU A 66 0.03 5.93 -18.04
C GLU A 66 1.37 5.45 -17.48
N THR A 67 2.26 6.39 -17.18
CA THR A 67 3.56 6.11 -16.59
C THR A 67 3.45 5.50 -15.19
N PHE A 68 2.48 5.93 -14.38
CA PHE A 68 2.22 5.31 -13.08
C PHE A 68 1.64 3.92 -13.22
N VAL A 69 0.70 3.71 -14.15
CA VAL A 69 0.11 2.40 -14.42
C VAL A 69 1.19 1.40 -14.88
N GLU A 70 2.09 1.82 -15.76
CA GLU A 70 3.22 1.01 -16.20
C GLU A 70 4.22 0.72 -15.07
N ALA A 71 4.51 1.71 -14.23
CA ALA A 71 5.39 1.53 -13.08
C ALA A 71 4.79 0.54 -12.07
N LEU A 72 3.50 0.65 -11.79
CA LEU A 72 2.76 -0.24 -10.89
C LEU A 72 2.70 -1.68 -11.38
N LYS A 73 2.82 -1.95 -12.68
CA LYS A 73 2.86 -3.33 -13.23
C LYS A 73 4.21 -4.01 -13.09
N ARG A 74 5.26 -3.27 -12.67
CA ARG A 74 6.60 -3.84 -12.55
C ARG A 74 6.70 -4.72 -11.30
N PRO A 75 7.28 -5.93 -11.39
CA PRO A 75 7.44 -6.80 -10.22
C PRO A 75 8.31 -6.16 -9.12
N GLN A 76 9.26 -5.31 -9.51
CA GLN A 76 10.18 -4.59 -8.62
C GLN A 76 9.71 -3.18 -8.24
N ALA A 77 8.42 -2.86 -8.40
CA ALA A 77 7.89 -1.56 -8.02
C ALA A 77 8.07 -1.30 -6.51
N VAL A 78 8.49 -0.08 -6.17
CA VAL A 78 8.83 0.30 -4.79
C VAL A 78 7.60 0.65 -3.95
N ALA A 79 7.65 0.35 -2.65
CA ALA A 79 6.54 0.61 -1.73
C ALA A 79 6.01 2.06 -1.73
N PRO A 80 6.87 3.11 -1.78
CA PRO A 80 6.40 4.50 -1.85
C PRO A 80 5.53 4.80 -3.07
N LEU A 81 5.75 4.13 -4.21
CA LEU A 81 4.92 4.28 -5.40
C LEU A 81 3.49 3.79 -5.14
N PHE A 82 3.33 2.60 -4.54
CA PHE A 82 2.02 2.07 -4.19
C PHE A 82 1.26 3.01 -3.25
N VAL A 83 1.94 3.52 -2.21
CA VAL A 83 1.35 4.44 -1.25
C VAL A 83 0.96 5.77 -1.91
N TYR A 84 1.81 6.30 -2.79
CA TYR A 84 1.53 7.55 -3.49
C TYR A 84 0.30 7.40 -4.41
N CYS A 85 0.26 6.34 -5.23
CA CYS A 85 -0.85 6.09 -6.14
C CYS A 85 -2.15 5.82 -5.38
N ALA A 86 -2.11 5.04 -4.30
CA ALA A 86 -3.28 4.75 -3.47
C ALA A 86 -3.87 5.99 -2.79
N LYS A 87 -3.04 6.98 -2.44
CA LYS A 87 -3.50 8.22 -1.78
C LYS A 87 -3.97 9.28 -2.77
N ASN A 88 -3.28 9.43 -3.90
CA ASN A 88 -3.46 10.59 -4.78
C ASN A 88 -4.11 10.27 -6.12
N LEU A 89 -4.09 9.00 -6.55
CA LEU A 89 -4.51 8.58 -7.89
C LEU A 89 -5.53 7.43 -7.88
N ALA A 90 -6.12 7.12 -6.72
CA ALA A 90 -7.08 6.01 -6.58
C ALA A 90 -8.37 6.21 -7.40
N ASP A 91 -8.73 7.46 -7.69
CA ASP A 91 -9.86 7.82 -8.54
C ASP A 91 -9.57 7.69 -10.04
N LYS A 92 -8.31 7.45 -10.41
CA LYS A 92 -7.88 7.40 -11.82
C LYS A 92 -8.02 6.00 -12.42
N PRO A 93 -8.42 5.91 -13.69
CA PRO A 93 -8.62 4.62 -14.35
C PRO A 93 -7.32 3.82 -14.42
N GLY A 94 -7.41 2.52 -14.15
CA GLY A 94 -6.30 1.57 -14.24
C GLY A 94 -5.34 1.57 -13.05
N ILE A 95 -5.40 2.55 -12.13
CA ILE A 95 -4.52 2.58 -10.95
C ILE A 95 -4.91 1.50 -9.95
N CYS A 96 -6.19 1.42 -9.58
CA CYS A 96 -6.70 0.40 -8.65
C CYS A 96 -6.43 -1.02 -9.15
N ASP A 97 -6.69 -1.29 -10.42
CA ASP A 97 -6.46 -2.61 -11.00
C ASP A 97 -4.95 -2.94 -11.01
N ALA A 98 -4.08 -1.98 -11.36
CA ALA A 98 -2.64 -2.19 -11.33
C ALA A 98 -2.08 -2.39 -9.90
N LEU A 99 -2.65 -1.75 -8.90
CA LEU A 99 -2.29 -1.95 -7.48
C LEU A 99 -2.60 -3.38 -7.01
N ILE A 100 -3.72 -3.94 -7.45
CA ILE A 100 -4.16 -5.27 -7.01
C ILE A 100 -3.39 -6.34 -7.75
N GLN A 101 -3.24 -6.22 -9.08
CA GLN A 101 -2.52 -7.19 -9.91
C GLN A 101 -1.03 -7.32 -9.56
N ASN A 102 -0.46 -6.38 -8.79
CA ASN A 102 0.92 -6.48 -8.34
C ASN A 102 1.03 -7.13 -6.95
N ASN A 103 1.64 -8.32 -6.91
CA ASN A 103 1.89 -9.07 -5.68
C ASN A 103 2.85 -8.37 -4.70
N SER A 104 3.69 -7.46 -5.21
CA SER A 104 4.59 -6.65 -4.38
C SER A 104 3.87 -5.49 -3.67
N CYS A 105 2.62 -5.21 -4.04
CA CYS A 105 1.85 -4.14 -3.43
C CYS A 105 1.35 -4.55 -2.02
N PRO A 106 1.74 -3.83 -0.96
CA PRO A 106 1.36 -4.21 0.40
C PRO A 106 -0.15 -4.03 0.62
N ALA A 107 -0.77 -4.95 1.37
CA ALA A 107 -2.19 -4.89 1.70
C ALA A 107 -2.60 -3.54 2.33
N ALA A 108 -1.70 -2.91 3.10
CA ALA A 108 -1.91 -1.60 3.70
C ALA A 108 -2.12 -0.46 2.67
N ALA A 109 -1.53 -0.56 1.48
CA ALA A 109 -1.76 0.40 0.40
C ALA A 109 -3.10 0.19 -0.30
N ILE A 110 -3.71 -1.00 -0.18
CA ILE A 110 -5.00 -1.32 -0.79
C ILE A 110 -6.17 -0.81 0.05
N VAL A 111 -6.05 -0.83 1.38
CA VAL A 111 -7.10 -0.37 2.32
C VAL A 111 -7.77 0.96 1.91
N PRO A 112 -7.04 2.05 1.61
CA PRO A 112 -7.67 3.31 1.25
C PRO A 112 -8.34 3.30 -0.13
N VAL A 113 -8.00 2.36 -1.01
CA VAL A 113 -8.57 2.29 -2.37
C VAL A 113 -9.76 1.35 -2.48
N VAL A 114 -10.13 0.62 -1.42
CA VAL A 114 -11.23 -0.37 -1.44
C VAL A 114 -12.54 0.22 -1.96
N GLY A 115 -12.85 1.47 -1.60
CA GLY A 115 -14.06 2.16 -2.05
C GLY A 115 -14.09 2.51 -3.55
N HIS A 116 -12.94 2.47 -4.23
CA HIS A 116 -12.79 2.77 -5.66
C HIS A 116 -12.63 1.51 -6.52
N LEU A 117 -12.61 0.32 -5.90
CA LEU A 117 -12.36 -0.92 -6.62
C LEU A 117 -13.55 -1.31 -7.49
N SER A 118 -13.23 -1.75 -8.70
CA SER A 118 -14.17 -2.42 -9.59
C SER A 118 -14.62 -3.76 -8.98
N THR A 119 -15.77 -4.27 -9.41
CA THR A 119 -16.24 -5.61 -9.01
C THR A 119 -15.21 -6.69 -9.34
N SER A 120 -14.55 -6.60 -10.49
CA SER A 120 -13.47 -7.51 -10.91
C SER A 120 -12.25 -7.43 -10.01
N ALA A 121 -11.86 -6.23 -9.58
CA ALA A 121 -10.76 -6.02 -8.65
C ALA A 121 -11.05 -6.62 -7.26
N ILE A 122 -12.30 -6.49 -6.79
CA ILE A 122 -12.74 -7.11 -5.53
C ILE A 122 -12.75 -8.63 -5.65
N GLN A 123 -13.21 -9.19 -6.77
CA GLN A 123 -13.16 -10.63 -7.02
C GLN A 123 -11.71 -11.16 -7.02
N ALA A 124 -10.79 -10.48 -7.69
CA ALA A 124 -9.37 -10.86 -7.67
C ALA A 124 -8.77 -10.87 -6.25
N LEU A 125 -9.11 -9.86 -5.42
CA LEU A 125 -8.70 -9.86 -4.01
C LEU A 125 -9.31 -11.01 -3.20
N MET A 126 -10.56 -11.38 -3.49
CA MET A 126 -11.21 -12.54 -2.85
C MET A 126 -10.63 -13.88 -3.32
N GLU A 127 -9.98 -13.94 -4.47
CA GLU A 127 -9.20 -15.11 -4.91
C GLU A 127 -7.83 -15.17 -4.20
N GLU A 128 -7.22 -14.02 -3.90
CA GLU A 128 -5.97 -13.89 -3.13
C GLU A 128 -6.19 -13.86 -1.60
N LEU A 129 -6.84 -14.89 -1.06
CA LEU A 129 -7.19 -14.97 0.38
C LEU A 129 -5.98 -14.90 1.33
N ASP A 130 -4.80 -15.33 0.89
CA ASP A 130 -3.56 -15.22 1.67
C ASP A 130 -3.20 -13.75 1.96
N ARG A 131 -3.42 -12.87 0.98
CA ARG A 131 -3.14 -11.44 1.10
C ARG A 131 -4.16 -10.72 1.97
N VAL A 132 -5.42 -11.16 1.90
CA VAL A 132 -6.51 -10.63 2.73
C VAL A 132 -6.38 -11.11 4.18
N SER A 133 -6.05 -12.38 4.41
CA SER A 133 -5.85 -12.94 5.75
C SER A 133 -4.62 -12.36 6.46
N ALA A 134 -3.57 -11.99 5.71
CA ALA A 134 -2.41 -11.30 6.26
C ALA A 134 -2.71 -9.86 6.78
N SER A 135 -3.86 -9.27 6.44
CA SER A 135 -4.22 -7.90 6.82
C SER A 135 -5.67 -7.81 7.31
N PRO A 136 -5.91 -7.83 8.63
CA PRO A 136 -7.25 -7.66 9.21
C PRO A 136 -7.93 -6.34 8.79
N ALA A 137 -7.14 -5.29 8.55
CA ALA A 137 -7.64 -4.00 8.08
C ALA A 137 -8.20 -4.08 6.65
N LEU A 138 -7.59 -4.89 5.77
CA LEU A 138 -8.09 -5.10 4.42
C LEU A 138 -9.38 -5.91 4.43
N ALA A 139 -9.46 -6.96 5.25
CA ALA A 139 -10.69 -7.74 5.43
C ALA A 139 -11.86 -6.87 5.93
N SER A 140 -11.61 -6.02 6.94
CA SER A 140 -12.62 -5.08 7.45
C SER A 140 -13.04 -4.05 6.40
N ALA A 141 -12.12 -3.49 5.62
CA ALA A 141 -12.45 -2.56 4.56
C ALA A 141 -13.31 -3.22 3.46
N LEU A 142 -13.01 -4.48 3.11
CA LEU A 142 -13.79 -5.25 2.15
C LEU A 142 -15.21 -5.54 2.65
N GLU A 143 -15.41 -5.87 3.93
CA GLU A 143 -16.74 -6.13 4.54
C GLU A 143 -17.76 -4.99 4.31
N HIS A 144 -17.25 -3.75 4.24
CA HIS A 144 -18.04 -2.54 4.03
C HIS A 144 -18.29 -2.22 2.55
N SER A 145 -17.68 -2.97 1.62
CA SER A 145 -17.93 -2.81 0.19
C SER A 145 -19.33 -3.30 -0.19
N SER A 146 -19.98 -2.59 -1.12
CA SER A 146 -21.28 -2.97 -1.68
C SER A 146 -21.18 -4.12 -2.69
N SER A 147 -19.98 -4.44 -3.16
CA SER A 147 -19.77 -5.37 -4.28
C SER A 147 -19.48 -6.81 -3.85
N ILE A 148 -19.45 -7.08 -2.54
CA ILE A 148 -19.23 -8.43 -2.00
C ILE A 148 -20.55 -9.11 -1.63
N THR A 149 -20.63 -10.42 -1.87
CA THR A 149 -21.82 -11.21 -1.52
C THR A 149 -21.90 -11.50 -0.02
N VAL A 150 -23.06 -11.97 0.45
CA VAL A 150 -23.26 -12.33 1.85
C VAL A 150 -22.34 -13.48 2.26
N GLU A 151 -22.11 -14.44 1.36
CA GLU A 151 -21.19 -15.57 1.57
C GLU A 151 -19.74 -15.08 1.69
N GLN A 152 -19.33 -14.13 0.85
CA GLN A 152 -17.99 -13.52 0.94
C GLN A 152 -17.80 -12.73 2.23
N LYS A 153 -18.84 -12.04 2.72
CA LYS A 153 -18.81 -11.39 4.05
C LYS A 153 -18.61 -12.40 5.17
N GLN A 154 -19.32 -13.52 5.12
CA GLN A 154 -19.14 -14.61 6.10
C GLN A 154 -17.72 -15.18 6.05
N GLN A 155 -17.16 -15.35 4.85
CA GLN A 155 -15.79 -15.83 4.67
C GLN A 155 -14.75 -14.84 5.22
N LEU A 156 -14.90 -13.53 4.97
CA LEU A 156 -14.04 -12.50 5.54
C LEU A 156 -14.12 -12.46 7.07
N HIS A 157 -15.33 -12.61 7.62
CA HIS A 157 -15.56 -12.67 9.06
C HIS A 157 -14.87 -13.88 9.70
N LEU A 158 -14.91 -15.06 9.04
CA LEU A 158 -14.18 -16.25 9.48
C LEU A 158 -12.66 -16.07 9.39
N LEU A 159 -12.17 -15.39 8.36
CA LEU A 159 -10.73 -15.13 8.16
C LEU A 159 -10.14 -14.14 9.15
N ARG A 160 -10.94 -13.20 9.67
CA ARG A 160 -10.54 -12.35 10.82
C ARG A 160 -10.32 -13.16 12.10
N GLY A 161 -10.80 -14.41 12.15
CA GLY A 161 -10.88 -15.20 13.37
C GLY A 161 -11.88 -14.58 14.36
N PRO A 162 -12.11 -15.21 15.52
CA PRO A 162 -12.83 -14.56 16.60
C PRO A 162 -12.04 -13.29 16.95
N GLN A 163 -12.60 -12.13 16.64
CA GLN A 163 -12.22 -10.90 17.32
C GLN A 163 -12.56 -11.18 18.78
N MET A 164 -11.56 -11.56 19.58
CA MET A 164 -11.72 -11.50 21.01
C MET A 164 -11.81 -10.01 21.31
N ASP A 165 -13.02 -9.45 21.27
CA ASP A 165 -13.26 -8.11 21.75
C ASP A 165 -12.71 -8.05 23.17
N GLU A 166 -11.96 -7.00 23.48
CA GLU A 166 -11.47 -6.72 24.84
C GLU A 166 -12.61 -6.77 25.87
N ALA A 167 -13.84 -6.46 25.42
CA ALA A 167 -15.07 -6.58 26.18
C ALA A 167 -15.45 -8.04 26.51
N THR A 168 -15.30 -8.99 25.60
CA THR A 168 -15.55 -10.42 25.88
C THR A 168 -14.44 -11.00 26.76
N LEU A 169 -13.20 -10.53 26.63
CA LEU A 169 -12.12 -10.85 27.57
C LEU A 169 -12.44 -10.36 28.99
N HIS A 170 -13.02 -9.16 29.14
CA HIS A 170 -13.43 -8.63 30.45
C HIS A 170 -14.64 -9.36 31.05
N GLU A 171 -15.63 -9.78 30.24
CA GLU A 171 -16.74 -10.60 30.73
C GLU A 171 -16.29 -12.01 31.15
N VAL A 172 -15.42 -12.67 30.39
CA VAL A 172 -14.90 -14.00 30.74
C VAL A 172 -14.01 -13.94 31.98
N VAL A 173 -13.24 -12.86 32.17
CA VAL A 173 -12.46 -12.62 33.40
C VAL A 173 -13.38 -12.36 34.60
N ALA A 174 -14.50 -11.66 34.40
CA ALA A 174 -15.46 -11.39 35.48
C ALA A 174 -16.17 -12.67 35.97
N ASP A 175 -16.45 -13.61 35.07
CA ASP A 175 -17.18 -14.86 35.39
C ASP A 175 -16.27 -16.01 35.87
N GLU A 176 -14.94 -15.86 35.85
CA GLU A 176 -14.00 -16.88 36.37
C GLU A 176 -13.82 -16.75 37.90
N PRO A 177 -14.27 -17.73 38.72
CA PRO A 177 -14.24 -17.63 40.19
C PRO A 177 -12.86 -17.89 40.82
N ASP A 178 -11.86 -18.32 40.04
CA ASP A 178 -10.55 -18.75 40.53
C ASP A 178 -9.47 -17.66 40.31
N PRO A 179 -8.94 -17.05 41.39
CA PRO A 179 -8.05 -15.88 41.29
C PRO A 179 -6.69 -16.19 40.65
N VAL A 180 -6.27 -17.45 40.59
CA VAL A 180 -5.01 -17.85 39.96
C VAL A 180 -5.14 -17.86 38.43
N LYS A 181 -6.28 -18.31 37.89
CA LYS A 181 -6.54 -18.34 36.45
C LYS A 181 -6.74 -16.94 35.86
N ARG A 182 -7.37 -16.02 36.61
CA ARG A 182 -7.48 -14.60 36.23
C ARG A 182 -6.12 -13.94 35.95
N LYS A 183 -5.10 -14.23 36.78
CA LYS A 183 -3.77 -13.65 36.59
C LYS A 183 -3.06 -14.19 35.35
N THR A 184 -3.27 -15.45 35.01
CA THR A 184 -2.66 -16.07 33.84
C THR A 184 -3.29 -15.59 32.53
N LEU A 185 -4.59 -15.27 32.54
CA LEU A 185 -5.30 -14.72 31.37
C LEU A 185 -4.93 -13.27 31.08
N LEU A 186 -4.64 -12.45 32.10
CA LEU A 186 -4.19 -11.06 31.94
C LEU A 186 -2.74 -10.92 31.43
N GLN A 187 -1.97 -12.00 31.39
CA GLN A 187 -0.57 -12.00 30.95
C GLN A 187 -0.36 -12.58 29.54
N ARG A 188 -1.45 -12.91 28.83
CA ARG A 188 -1.44 -13.32 27.42
C ARG A 188 -2.03 -12.22 26.54
#